data_AF-A0A2V7TVB9-F1
#
_entry.id   AF-A0A2V7TVB9-F1
#
_cell.length_a   1.000
_cell.length_b   1.000
_cell.length_c   1.000
_cell.angle_alpha   90.00
_cell.angle_beta   90.00
_cell.angle_gamma   90.00
#
_symmetry.space_group_name_H-M   'P 1'
#
loop_
_entity.id
_entity.type
_entity.pdbx_description
1 polymer ?
#
loop_
_entity_poly.entity_id
_entity_poly.type
_entity_poly.pdbx_seq_one_letter_code
_entity_poly.pdbx_strand_id
1 'polypeptide(L)'
;MSPSPSPAGILHQKGPYQAYYGPDGKIERLLKDEDGDGRAEAVILYWPNGKIRAGEIDSDRDGIVDRWEYYSTDGVLEKVGTSRKKQPRPDQWDIIDGSGRVVRREFDDDGDGMPDRSEPLAGERRAPEATGLTQPRQ
;
A
#
# COMPACT_ATOMS: atom_id res chain seq x y z
N MET A 1 12.78 -2.79 -33.04
CA MET A 1 11.57 -2.06 -32.61
C MET A 1 11.96 -1.13 -31.48
N SER A 2 11.91 0.19 -31.70
CA SER A 2 12.00 1.17 -30.60
C SER A 2 10.63 1.30 -29.95
N PRO A 3 10.50 1.36 -28.61
CA PRO A 3 9.21 1.63 -28.00
C PRO A 3 8.76 3.05 -28.36
N SER A 4 7.47 3.19 -28.69
CA SER A 4 6.84 4.47 -29.00
C SER A 4 6.96 5.43 -27.81
N PRO A 5 7.15 6.74 -28.02
CA PRO A 5 7.01 7.70 -26.94
C PRO A 5 5.55 7.71 -26.49
N SER A 6 5.28 7.31 -25.24
CA SER A 6 3.99 7.56 -24.59
C SER A 6 3.63 9.04 -24.75
N PRO A 7 2.34 9.41 -24.91
CA PRO A 7 1.95 10.81 -25.03
C PRO A 7 2.51 11.57 -23.83
N ALA A 8 3.34 12.58 -24.11
CA ALA A 8 4.12 13.26 -23.09
C ALA A 8 3.16 13.95 -22.10
N GLY A 9 3.02 13.37 -20.91
CA GLY A 9 2.30 14.03 -19.82
C GLY A 9 2.99 15.32 -19.40
N ILE A 10 2.29 16.14 -18.62
CA ILE A 10 2.78 17.44 -18.19
C ILE A 10 3.49 17.28 -16.85
N LEU A 11 4.73 17.74 -16.76
CA LEU A 11 5.52 17.75 -15.53
C LEU A 11 5.52 19.15 -14.91
N HIS A 12 5.11 19.25 -13.66
CA HIS A 12 5.17 20.49 -12.88
C HIS A 12 6.02 20.29 -11.63
N GLN A 13 6.98 21.19 -11.39
CA GLN A 13 7.80 21.21 -10.20
C GLN A 13 7.50 22.45 -9.35
N LYS A 14 7.35 22.28 -8.04
CA LYS A 14 7.14 23.39 -7.08
C LYS A 14 7.75 23.03 -5.73
N GLY A 15 8.90 23.62 -5.43
CA GLY A 15 9.66 23.29 -4.22
C GLY A 15 10.03 21.81 -4.20
N PRO A 16 9.76 21.07 -3.11
CA PRO A 16 10.10 19.64 -3.00
C PRO A 16 9.19 18.75 -3.85
N TYR A 17 8.17 19.31 -4.51
CA TYR A 17 7.15 18.51 -5.20
C TYR A 17 7.37 18.47 -6.70
N GLN A 18 7.24 17.28 -7.28
CA GLN A 18 7.14 17.07 -8.72
C GLN A 18 5.86 16.30 -9.04
N ALA A 19 4.93 16.93 -9.76
CA ALA A 19 3.66 16.35 -10.16
C ALA A 19 3.68 16.01 -11.66
N TYR A 20 3.25 14.81 -12.00
CA TYR A 20 3.05 14.34 -13.37
C TYR A 20 1.55 14.21 -13.66
N TYR A 21 1.13 14.84 -14.74
CA TYR A 21 -0.25 14.84 -15.22
C TYR A 21 -0.37 14.07 -16.52
N GLY A 22 -1.41 13.26 -16.65
CA GLY A 22 -1.76 12.59 -17.89
C GLY A 22 -2.18 13.57 -19.00
N PRO A 23 -2.35 13.10 -20.24
CA PRO A 23 -2.78 13.93 -21.36
C PRO A 23 -4.17 14.57 -21.18
N ASP A 24 -4.99 14.03 -20.29
CA ASP A 24 -6.30 14.56 -19.92
C ASP A 24 -6.24 15.66 -18.84
N GLY A 25 -5.02 16.03 -18.41
CA GLY A 25 -4.79 17.06 -17.39
C GLY A 25 -5.01 16.58 -15.96
N LYS A 26 -5.23 15.28 -15.73
CA LYS A 26 -5.38 14.74 -14.37
C LYS A 26 -4.03 14.32 -13.80
N ILE A 27 -3.87 14.51 -12.50
CA ILE A 27 -2.67 14.05 -11.81
C ILE A 27 -2.63 12.50 -11.81
N GLU A 28 -1.48 11.95 -12.18
CA GLU A 28 -1.23 10.50 -12.13
C GLU A 28 -0.22 10.15 -11.04
N ARG A 29 0.77 11.02 -10.81
CA ARG A 29 1.84 10.80 -9.83
C ARG A 29 2.31 12.11 -9.21
N LEU A 30 2.61 12.06 -7.92
CA LEU A 30 3.29 13.11 -7.17
C LEU A 30 4.52 12.53 -6.48
N LEU A 31 5.67 13.17 -6.69
CA LEU A 31 6.90 12.91 -5.96
C LEU A 31 7.14 14.04 -4.96
N LYS A 32 7.67 13.70 -3.78
CA LYS A 32 8.15 14.64 -2.77
C LYS A 32 9.58 14.29 -2.42
N ASP A 33 10.49 15.21 -2.71
CA ASP A 33 11.92 15.22 -2.38
C ASP A 33 12.13 16.33 -1.34
N GLU A 34 12.03 15.98 -0.07
CA GLU A 34 11.97 16.90 1.07
C GLU A 34 13.33 17.52 1.41
N ASP A 35 14.43 16.79 1.20
CA ASP A 35 15.77 17.29 1.49
C ASP A 35 16.55 17.79 0.26
N GLY A 36 16.03 17.55 -0.95
CA GLY A 36 16.56 18.07 -2.21
C GLY A 36 17.75 17.26 -2.74
N ASP A 37 17.93 16.01 -2.30
CA ASP A 37 19.02 15.15 -2.77
C ASP A 37 18.75 14.50 -4.15
N GLY A 38 17.54 14.69 -4.69
CA GLY A 38 17.10 14.15 -5.97
C GLY A 38 16.43 12.77 -5.87
N ARG A 39 16.27 12.22 -4.67
CA ARG A 39 15.48 11.03 -4.36
C ARG A 39 14.20 11.47 -3.66
N ALA A 40 13.09 10.86 -4.03
CA ALA A 40 11.82 11.19 -3.40
C ALA A 40 11.63 10.35 -2.15
N GLU A 41 11.42 10.98 -0.99
CA GLU A 41 10.96 10.31 0.23
C GLU A 41 9.52 9.82 0.10
N ALA A 42 8.73 10.40 -0.80
CA ALA A 42 7.38 9.91 -1.05
C ALA A 42 7.00 9.90 -2.53
N VAL A 43 6.38 8.80 -2.95
CA VAL A 43 5.73 8.64 -4.26
C VAL A 43 4.26 8.36 -4.03
N ILE A 44 3.39 9.24 -4.52
CA ILE A 44 1.93 9.09 -4.45
C ILE A 44 1.39 8.86 -5.85
N LEU A 45 0.59 7.80 -6.02
CA LEU A 45 -0.10 7.47 -7.26
C LEU A 45 -1.58 7.76 -7.13
N TYR A 46 -2.21 8.20 -8.22
CA TYR A 46 -3.61 8.58 -8.25
C TYR A 46 -4.43 7.68 -9.17
N TRP A 47 -5.69 7.48 -8.80
CA TRP A 47 -6.72 6.94 -9.67
C TRP A 47 -7.18 7.99 -10.69
N PRO A 48 -7.77 7.59 -11.84
CA PRO A 48 -8.32 8.54 -12.83
C PRO A 48 -9.44 9.46 -12.32
N ASN A 49 -9.99 9.19 -11.12
CA ASN A 49 -10.96 10.06 -10.44
C ASN A 49 -10.30 11.09 -9.51
N GLY A 50 -8.96 11.14 -9.46
CA GLY A 50 -8.18 12.08 -8.64
C GLY A 50 -8.01 11.68 -7.18
N LYS A 51 -8.49 10.49 -6.76
CA LYS A 51 -8.22 9.94 -5.43
C LYS A 51 -6.86 9.27 -5.38
N ILE A 52 -6.27 9.21 -4.19
CA ILE A 52 -5.02 8.47 -3.97
C ILE A 52 -5.30 6.99 -4.23
N ARG A 53 -4.39 6.34 -4.95
CA ARG A 53 -4.36 4.90 -5.20
C ARG A 53 -3.35 4.21 -4.30
N ALA A 54 -2.15 4.75 -4.24
CA ALA A 54 -1.06 4.15 -3.48
C ALA A 54 -0.05 5.20 -3.02
N GLY A 55 0.68 4.89 -1.97
CA GLY A 55 1.82 5.65 -1.47
C GLY A 55 3.02 4.75 -1.20
N GLU A 56 4.21 5.19 -1.58
CA GLU A 56 5.49 4.63 -1.16
C GLU A 56 6.21 5.70 -0.35
N ILE A 57 6.63 5.37 0.86
CA ILE A 57 7.15 6.33 1.84
C ILE A 57 8.44 5.78 2.44
N ASP A 58 9.51 6.58 2.33
CA ASP A 58 10.75 6.47 3.08
C ASP A 58 10.70 7.51 4.20
N SER A 59 10.38 7.07 5.42
CA SER A 59 10.13 7.97 6.55
C SER A 59 11.39 8.35 7.32
N ASP A 60 12.45 7.55 7.21
CA ASP A 60 13.74 7.79 7.87
C ASP A 60 14.84 8.32 6.92
N ARG A 61 14.52 8.44 5.62
CA ARG A 61 15.36 8.99 4.55
C ARG A 61 16.67 8.22 4.36
N ASP A 62 16.62 6.90 4.57
CA ASP A 62 17.76 6.03 4.32
C ASP A 62 17.87 5.58 2.84
N GLY A 63 16.91 6.01 2.01
CA GLY A 63 16.79 5.67 0.60
C GLY A 63 16.04 4.36 0.35
N ILE A 64 15.47 3.75 1.40
CA ILE A 64 14.69 2.52 1.34
C ILE A 64 13.27 2.83 1.82
N VAL A 65 12.29 2.59 0.94
CA VAL A 65 10.88 2.68 1.33
C VAL A 65 10.61 1.73 2.49
N ASP A 66 10.05 2.26 3.57
CA ASP A 66 9.69 1.51 4.77
C ASP A 66 8.19 1.23 4.88
N ARG A 67 7.38 1.96 4.09
CA ARG A 67 5.93 1.91 4.15
C ARG A 67 5.27 2.04 2.78
N TRP A 68 4.34 1.13 2.52
CA TRP A 68 3.50 1.11 1.33
C TRP A 68 2.05 1.24 1.73
N GLU A 69 1.29 2.10 1.08
CA GLU A 69 -0.14 2.29 1.33
C GLU A 69 -0.94 1.98 0.08
N TYR A 70 -2.12 1.39 0.24
CA TYR A 70 -3.06 1.10 -0.84
C TYR A 70 -4.46 1.56 -0.44
N TYR A 71 -5.09 2.27 -1.36
CA TYR A 71 -6.37 2.92 -1.16
C TYR A 71 -7.40 2.43 -2.17
N SER A 72 -8.63 2.30 -1.73
CA SER A 72 -9.79 2.05 -2.58
C SER A 72 -9.97 3.15 -3.62
N THR A 73 -10.81 2.91 -4.64
CA THR A 73 -11.15 3.95 -5.62
C THR A 73 -11.83 5.16 -4.99
N ASP A 74 -12.45 5.01 -3.81
CA ASP A 74 -13.07 6.13 -3.07
C ASP A 74 -12.07 6.91 -2.22
N GLY A 75 -10.81 6.45 -2.16
CA GLY A 75 -9.72 7.05 -1.39
C GLY A 75 -9.70 6.61 0.08
N VAL A 76 -10.28 5.45 0.39
CA VAL A 76 -10.24 4.85 1.74
C VAL A 76 -9.00 3.96 1.84
N LEU A 77 -8.22 4.08 2.90
CA LEU A 77 -7.04 3.25 3.13
C LEU A 77 -7.47 1.81 3.45
N GLU A 78 -7.02 0.83 2.65
CA GLU A 78 -7.43 -0.58 2.78
C GLU A 78 -6.28 -1.48 3.25
N LYS A 79 -5.04 -1.13 2.90
CA LYS A 79 -3.88 -1.99 3.16
C LYS A 79 -2.62 -1.16 3.36
N VAL A 80 -1.85 -1.48 4.39
CA VAL A 80 -0.52 -0.88 4.66
C VAL A 80 0.52 -1.99 4.68
N GLY A 81 1.51 -1.92 3.81
CA GLY A 81 2.67 -2.80 3.80
C GLY A 81 3.86 -2.21 4.56
N THR A 82 4.65 -3.08 5.17
CA THR A 82 5.94 -2.76 5.83
C THR A 82 6.94 -3.88 5.56
N SER A 83 8.24 -3.59 5.69
CA SER A 83 9.30 -4.59 5.60
C SER A 83 9.94 -4.84 6.97
N ARG A 84 9.83 -6.06 7.50
CA ARG A 84 10.44 -6.48 8.76
C ARG A 84 11.99 -6.55 8.69
N LYS A 85 12.55 -6.69 7.49
CA LYS A 85 14.00 -6.81 7.24
C LYS A 85 14.61 -5.60 6.51
N LYS A 86 13.95 -4.44 6.52
CA LYS A 86 14.33 -3.22 5.75
C LYS A 86 14.78 -3.51 4.29
N GLN A 87 14.03 -4.36 3.60
CA GLN A 87 14.19 -4.61 2.17
C GLN A 87 13.29 -3.66 1.39
N PRO A 88 13.61 -3.35 0.11
CA PRO A 88 12.80 -2.46 -0.73
C PRO A 88 11.50 -3.12 -1.22
N ARG A 89 10.88 -3.96 -0.40
CA ARG A 89 9.63 -4.69 -0.66
C ARG A 89 8.93 -5.00 0.67
N PRO A 90 7.60 -4.84 0.77
CA PRO A 90 6.88 -5.24 1.96
C PRO A 90 6.87 -6.77 2.12
N ASP A 91 6.99 -7.24 3.37
CA ASP A 91 6.89 -8.66 3.77
C ASP A 91 5.83 -8.87 4.88
N GLN A 92 5.14 -7.79 5.24
CA GLN A 92 4.04 -7.76 6.20
C GLN A 92 3.01 -6.74 5.72
N TRP A 93 1.72 -7.06 5.86
CA TRP A 93 0.62 -6.15 5.54
C TRP A 93 -0.43 -6.09 6.63
N ASP A 94 -0.85 -4.89 6.98
CA ASP A 94 -2.02 -4.60 7.80
C ASP A 94 -3.22 -4.34 6.89
N ILE A 95 -4.30 -5.10 7.09
CA ILE A 95 -5.58 -4.95 6.42
C ILE A 95 -6.49 -4.08 7.29
N ILE A 96 -7.02 -3.02 6.70
CA ILE A 96 -7.75 -1.97 7.39
C ILE A 96 -9.21 -2.02 6.97
N ASP A 97 -10.12 -1.96 7.94
CA ASP A 97 -11.56 -1.89 7.68
C ASP A 97 -12.02 -0.46 7.34
N GLY A 98 -13.27 -0.32 6.91
CA GLY A 98 -13.85 0.99 6.58
C GLY A 98 -13.94 1.99 7.74
N SER A 99 -13.66 1.56 8.99
CA SER A 99 -13.56 2.44 10.16
C SER A 99 -12.13 2.92 10.44
N GLY A 100 -11.14 2.42 9.69
CA GLY A 100 -9.73 2.73 9.87
C GLY A 100 -9.01 1.83 10.88
N ARG A 101 -9.63 0.71 11.32
CA ARG A 101 -8.98 -0.26 12.23
C ARG A 101 -8.26 -1.34 11.46
N VAL A 102 -7.07 -1.72 11.94
CA VAL A 102 -6.41 -2.94 11.49
C VAL A 102 -7.19 -4.16 12.00
N VAL A 103 -7.75 -4.93 11.08
CA VAL A 103 -8.54 -6.13 11.39
C VAL A 103 -7.76 -7.42 11.21
N ARG A 104 -6.77 -7.42 10.31
CA ARG A 104 -5.94 -8.59 10.01
C ARG A 104 -4.52 -8.14 9.66
N ARG A 105 -3.54 -8.96 10.04
CA ARG A 105 -2.15 -8.83 9.59
C ARG A 105 -1.77 -10.06 8.77
N GLU A 106 -1.10 -9.83 7.65
CA GLU A 106 -0.63 -10.83 6.71
C GLU A 106 0.90 -10.78 6.66
N PHE A 107 1.55 -11.93 6.49
CA PHE A 107 3.01 -12.05 6.43
C PHE A 107 3.42 -12.90 5.23
N ASP A 108 4.40 -12.43 4.48
CA ASP A 108 5.12 -13.15 3.42
C ASP A 108 6.51 -13.47 4.00
N ASP A 109 6.66 -14.69 4.48
CA ASP A 109 7.85 -15.16 5.18
C ASP A 109 8.93 -15.68 4.19
N ASP A 110 8.53 -16.14 3.00
CA ASP A 110 9.44 -16.65 1.95
C ASP A 110 9.83 -15.64 0.86
N GLY A 111 9.13 -14.51 0.77
CA GLY A 111 9.41 -13.39 -0.13
C GLY A 111 8.88 -13.57 -1.56
N ASP A 112 7.91 -14.45 -1.79
CA ASP A 112 7.33 -14.70 -3.12
C ASP A 112 6.27 -13.66 -3.54
N GLY A 113 5.89 -12.76 -2.62
CA GLY A 113 4.88 -11.72 -2.82
C GLY A 113 3.45 -12.13 -2.43
N MET A 114 3.25 -13.36 -1.95
CA MET A 114 1.99 -13.87 -1.43
C MET A 114 2.07 -14.04 0.09
N PRO A 115 0.98 -13.76 0.83
CA PRO A 115 0.97 -14.04 2.27
C PRO A 115 1.00 -15.54 2.59
N ASP A 116 2.00 -15.97 3.36
CA ASP A 116 2.12 -17.30 3.95
C ASP A 116 1.20 -17.51 5.15
N ARG A 117 1.06 -16.48 5.98
CA ARG A 117 0.22 -16.52 7.18
C ARG A 117 -0.61 -15.26 7.35
N SER A 118 -1.73 -15.41 8.06
CA SER A 118 -2.52 -14.27 8.53
C SER A 118 -2.95 -14.41 9.98
N GLU A 119 -3.05 -13.28 10.68
CA GLU A 119 -3.41 -13.16 12.08
C GLU A 119 -4.55 -12.12 12.22
N PRO A 120 -5.72 -12.48 12.78
CA PRO A 120 -6.77 -11.50 13.09
C PRO A 120 -6.36 -10.66 14.31
N LEU A 121 -6.61 -9.35 14.26
CA LEU A 121 -6.20 -8.40 15.31
C LEU A 121 -7.39 -7.71 16.00
N ALA A 122 -8.49 -7.50 15.27
CA ALA A 122 -9.73 -7.03 15.87
C ALA A 122 -10.52 -8.23 16.38
N GLY A 123 -10.96 -8.18 17.66
CA GLY A 123 -12.20 -8.73 18.25
C GLY A 123 -12.75 -10.13 17.91
N GLU A 124 -12.55 -10.65 16.71
CA GLU A 124 -12.85 -12.01 16.31
C GLU A 124 -11.89 -13.00 16.98
N ARG A 125 -12.20 -13.31 18.24
CA ARG A 125 -12.10 -14.71 18.65
C ARG A 125 -13.02 -15.47 17.69
N ARG A 126 -12.48 -16.24 16.75
CA ARG A 126 -13.26 -17.34 16.18
C ARG A 126 -13.79 -18.13 17.37
N ALA A 127 -15.11 -18.23 17.52
CA ALA A 127 -15.67 -19.24 18.40
C ALA A 127 -15.07 -20.60 17.97
N PRO A 128 -14.59 -21.45 18.89
CA PRO A 128 -14.21 -22.79 18.51
C PRO A 128 -15.44 -23.42 17.86
N GLU A 129 -15.27 -23.97 16.65
CA GLU A 129 -16.31 -24.79 16.04
C GLU A 129 -16.72 -25.84 17.06
N ALA A 130 -17.97 -25.76 17.53
CA ALA A 130 -18.53 -26.76 18.40
C ALA A 130 -18.53 -28.08 17.62
N THR A 131 -17.53 -28.92 17.91
CA THR A 131 -17.52 -30.31 17.47
C THR A 131 -18.84 -30.92 17.95
N GLY A 132 -19.73 -31.20 17.00
CA GLY A 132 -21.01 -31.85 17.26
C GLY A 132 -20.78 -33.24 17.85
N LEU A 133 -20.72 -33.31 19.18
CA LEU A 133 -20.91 -34.54 19.94
C LEU A 133 -22.40 -34.89 19.90
N THR A 134 -22.82 -35.55 18.82
CA THR A 134 -24.05 -36.33 18.83
C THR A 134 -23.74 -37.67 19.50
N GLN A 135 -24.20 -37.84 20.74
CA GLN A 135 -24.53 -39.17 21.27
C GLN A 135 -26.05 -39.22 21.47
N PRO A 136 -26.78 -40.12 20.78
CA PRO A 136 -28.12 -40.43 21.21
C PRO A 136 -28.05 -41.40 22.40
N ARG A 137 -28.68 -40.99 23.51
CA ARG A 137 -29.15 -41.90 24.56
C ARG A 137 -30.62 -42.22 24.24
N GLN A 138 -30.90 -43.47 23.90
CA GLN A 138 -31.92 -44.37 24.46
C GLN A 138 -31.68 -45.74 23.83
#